data_AF-A0A7K3M906-F1
#
_entry.id   AF-A0A7K3M906-F1
#
_cell.length_a   1.000
_cell.length_b   1.000
_cell.length_c   1.000
_cell.angle_alpha   90.00
_cell.angle_beta   90.00
_cell.angle_gamma   90.00
#
_symmetry.space_group_name_H-M   'P 1'
#
loop_
_entity.id
_entity.type
_entity.pdbx_description
1 polymer ?
#
loop_
_entity_poly.entity_id
_entity_poly.type
_entity_poly.pdbx_seq_one_letter_code
_entity_poly.pdbx_strand_id
1 'polypeptide(L)'
;MESRRTCAVVFAVAAIVFTSACGDEPPTVSTEPETAGSGSEPGAPATGGSGASAAGQEPTAPDELVATCGAVRFNDLPADPSSFPPLGDVEQDVDLTPVEGEHEFFEIHDWHIASESDDELVLFGIPHEQEFEAAPYADATLVRQDDSWVPSSWGQCRIDVSAEGWGHARFVLDPDVEPDPSSVSVAVQAWEVACASGQAPDGREVRPVVLSQDAISVSIVVLVEPVRGDAECPGNPSFSLEIELDEALGERSVFDASTEPALKRPWPPTESSLLSDGMDE
;
A
#
# COMPACT_ATOMS: atom_id res chain seq x y z
N MET A 1 -33.20 -45.56 -18.50
CA MET A 1 -32.92 -46.31 -17.27
C MET A 1 -31.95 -45.48 -16.45
N GLU A 2 -32.53 -44.72 -15.54
CA GLU A 2 -31.85 -43.83 -14.60
C GLU A 2 -31.06 -44.62 -13.56
N SER A 3 -29.93 -44.08 -13.11
CA SER A 3 -29.33 -44.45 -11.83
C SER A 3 -28.69 -43.20 -11.23
N ARG A 4 -29.50 -42.43 -10.48
CA ARG A 4 -29.03 -41.35 -9.62
C ARG A 4 -28.61 -41.98 -8.29
N ARG A 5 -27.32 -41.88 -7.94
CA ARG A 5 -26.81 -42.22 -6.61
C ARG A 5 -26.80 -40.96 -5.75
N THR A 6 -27.62 -40.98 -4.72
CA THR A 6 -27.67 -39.96 -3.66
C THR A 6 -26.64 -40.32 -2.59
N CYS A 7 -25.58 -39.53 -2.44
CA CYS A 7 -24.70 -39.60 -1.28
C CYS A 7 -25.24 -38.66 -0.20
N ALA A 8 -25.61 -39.23 0.95
CA ALA A 8 -25.97 -38.48 2.14
C ALA A 8 -24.68 -38.07 2.86
N VAL A 9 -24.44 -36.76 2.95
CA VAL A 9 -23.37 -36.18 3.78
C VAL A 9 -23.93 -36.00 5.18
N VAL A 10 -23.33 -36.68 6.15
CA VAL A 10 -23.64 -36.54 7.58
C VAL A 10 -22.72 -35.45 8.14
N PHE A 11 -23.29 -34.28 8.43
CA PHE A 11 -22.60 -33.22 9.17
C PHE A 11 -22.63 -33.55 10.67
N ALA A 12 -21.47 -33.83 11.25
CA ALA A 12 -21.29 -33.90 12.69
C ALA A 12 -20.98 -32.49 13.21
N VAL A 13 -21.94 -31.88 13.91
CA VAL A 13 -21.78 -30.58 14.57
C VAL A 13 -21.10 -30.80 15.92
N ALA A 14 -19.85 -30.37 16.04
CA ALA A 14 -19.15 -30.28 17.33
C ALA A 14 -19.49 -28.94 17.99
N ALA A 15 -20.31 -28.98 19.04
CA ALA A 15 -20.60 -27.81 19.86
C ALA A 15 -19.46 -27.58 20.86
N ILE A 16 -18.68 -26.51 20.67
CA ILE A 16 -17.69 -26.04 21.64
C ILE A 16 -18.40 -25.05 22.57
N VAL A 17 -18.52 -25.41 23.85
CA VAL A 17 -19.05 -24.55 24.90
C VAL A 17 -17.88 -23.75 25.49
N PHE A 18 -17.81 -22.46 25.18
CA PHE A 18 -16.95 -21.51 25.88
C PHE A 18 -17.68 -20.98 27.12
N THR A 19 -17.15 -21.28 28.31
CA THR A 19 -17.57 -20.64 29.56
C THR A 19 -16.73 -19.37 29.76
N SER A 20 -17.31 -18.21 29.47
CA SER A 20 -16.73 -16.91 29.81
C SER A 20 -16.95 -16.61 31.30
N ALA A 21 -15.86 -16.34 32.02
CA ALA A 21 -15.90 -15.81 33.37
C ALA A 21 -15.92 -14.27 33.28
N CYS A 22 -17.07 -13.66 33.59
CA CYS A 22 -17.18 -12.21 33.77
C CYS A 22 -16.66 -11.83 35.16
N GLY A 23 -15.58 -11.05 35.22
CA GLY A 23 -15.18 -10.29 36.40
C GLY A 23 -15.72 -8.86 36.28
N ASP A 24 -16.70 -8.53 37.11
CA ASP A 24 -17.21 -7.17 37.32
C ASP A 24 -16.29 -6.41 38.29
N GLU A 25 -15.54 -5.43 37.79
CA GLU A 25 -14.96 -4.37 38.63
C GLU A 25 -15.34 -3.00 38.06
N PRO A 26 -16.15 -2.18 38.78
CA PRO A 26 -16.54 -0.87 38.31
C PRO A 26 -15.39 0.14 38.47
N PRO A 27 -15.16 1.04 37.50
CA PRO A 27 -14.15 2.09 37.66
C PRO A 27 -14.61 3.17 38.66
N THR A 28 -13.71 3.47 39.59
CA THR A 28 -13.84 4.55 40.57
C THR A 28 -13.69 5.90 39.87
N VAL A 29 -14.75 6.71 39.89
CA VAL A 29 -14.73 8.10 39.41
C VAL A 29 -14.05 8.98 40.46
N SER A 30 -12.87 9.48 40.14
CA SER A 30 -12.21 10.56 40.90
C SER A 30 -12.54 11.89 40.24
N THR A 31 -13.30 12.72 40.94
CA THR A 31 -13.61 14.10 40.58
C THR A 31 -12.52 15.00 41.18
N GLU A 32 -11.72 15.67 40.34
CA GLU A 32 -10.83 16.74 40.77
C GLU A 32 -11.39 18.12 40.38
N PRO A 33 -11.10 19.17 41.17
CA PRO A 33 -11.79 20.46 41.09
C PRO A 33 -11.17 21.42 40.08
N GLU A 34 -12.06 22.18 39.43
CA GLU A 34 -11.76 23.37 38.64
C GLU A 34 -10.88 24.37 39.42
N THR A 35 -9.71 24.68 38.87
CA THR A 35 -8.91 25.84 39.29
C THR A 35 -8.90 26.88 38.18
N ALA A 36 -9.69 27.92 38.38
CA ALA A 36 -9.64 29.16 37.61
C ALA A 36 -8.33 29.90 37.88
N GLY A 37 -7.59 30.24 36.82
CA GLY A 37 -6.32 30.96 36.89
C GLY A 37 -6.16 31.94 35.73
N SER A 38 -6.58 33.18 35.98
CA SER A 38 -6.42 34.36 35.12
C SER A 38 -4.96 34.82 35.08
N GLY A 39 -4.45 35.23 33.91
CA GLY A 39 -3.13 35.88 33.80
C GLY A 39 -2.73 36.23 32.38
N SER A 40 -3.16 37.40 31.89
CA SER A 40 -2.64 38.05 30.70
C SER A 40 -1.32 38.77 31.01
N GLU A 41 -0.30 38.62 30.16
CA GLU A 41 0.78 39.62 30.06
C GLU A 41 1.32 39.69 28.61
N PRO A 42 1.42 40.89 28.00
CA PRO A 42 1.92 41.07 26.63
C PRO A 42 3.43 41.33 26.62
N GLY A 43 4.19 40.39 26.04
CA GLY A 43 5.63 40.47 25.83
C GLY A 43 6.03 41.04 24.47
N ALA A 44 6.99 41.97 24.51
CA ALA A 44 7.61 42.79 23.47
C ALA A 44 8.16 42.08 22.20
N PRO A 45 8.45 42.84 21.11
CA PRO A 45 8.88 42.28 19.82
C PRO A 45 10.35 41.84 19.84
N ALA A 46 10.62 40.59 19.47
CA ALA A 46 11.97 40.08 19.31
C ALA A 46 12.59 40.55 17.99
N THR A 47 13.81 41.06 18.14
CA THR A 47 14.70 41.64 17.13
C THR A 47 15.21 40.60 16.14
N GLY A 48 15.36 41.01 14.88
CA GLY A 48 15.74 40.18 13.75
C GLY A 48 17.08 39.45 13.91
N GLY A 49 17.03 38.14 13.71
CA GLY A 49 18.19 37.31 13.40
C GLY A 49 18.35 37.19 11.89
N SER A 50 19.47 37.66 11.36
CA SER A 50 19.94 37.35 10.02
C SER A 50 20.05 35.84 9.86
N GLY A 51 19.06 35.24 9.19
CA GLY A 51 19.13 33.87 8.70
C GLY A 51 20.21 33.77 7.64
N ALA A 52 21.25 33.01 7.93
CA ALA A 52 22.21 32.56 6.94
C ALA A 52 21.45 31.83 5.84
N SER A 53 21.55 32.35 4.62
CA SER A 53 21.08 31.68 3.41
C SER A 53 21.82 30.36 3.30
N ALA A 54 21.16 29.25 3.65
CA ALA A 54 21.63 27.92 3.34
C ALA A 54 21.70 27.83 1.81
N ALA A 55 22.93 27.79 1.29
CA ALA A 55 23.17 27.54 -0.12
C ALA A 55 22.56 26.18 -0.48
N GLY A 56 21.84 26.14 -1.60
CA GLY A 56 21.01 25.02 -2.01
C GLY A 56 21.74 23.69 -1.96
N GLN A 57 21.26 22.82 -1.07
CA GLN A 57 21.21 21.41 -1.43
C GLN A 57 20.16 21.32 -2.54
N GLU A 58 20.59 20.95 -3.74
CA GLU A 58 19.67 20.35 -4.70
C GLU A 58 18.90 19.28 -3.92
N PRO A 59 17.56 19.30 -3.95
CA PRO A 59 16.76 18.28 -3.28
C PRO A 59 17.30 16.96 -3.80
N THR A 60 17.93 16.20 -2.89
CA THR A 60 18.35 14.84 -3.21
C THR A 60 17.06 14.16 -3.62
N ALA A 61 16.98 13.72 -4.88
CA ALA A 61 15.82 13.01 -5.38
C ALA A 61 15.39 12.02 -4.30
N PRO A 62 14.09 11.93 -3.96
CA PRO A 62 13.62 10.97 -2.97
C PRO A 62 14.32 9.64 -3.23
N ASP A 63 14.78 9.02 -2.15
CA ASP A 63 15.47 7.74 -2.18
C ASP A 63 14.85 6.82 -3.23
N GLU A 64 15.72 6.13 -3.98
CA GLU A 64 15.38 5.27 -5.11
C GLU A 64 14.02 4.58 -4.91
N LEU A 65 13.00 5.02 -5.65
CA LEU A 65 11.66 4.42 -5.57
C LEU A 65 11.77 2.91 -5.84
N VAL A 66 11.01 2.13 -5.07
CA VAL A 66 11.03 0.67 -5.15
C VAL A 66 9.60 0.16 -5.29
N ALA A 67 9.39 -0.74 -6.25
CA ALA A 67 8.18 -1.55 -6.30
C ALA A 67 8.37 -2.85 -5.50
N THR A 68 7.39 -3.21 -4.68
CA THR A 68 7.43 -4.39 -3.81
C THR A 68 6.11 -5.15 -3.80
N CYS A 69 6.15 -6.48 -3.70
CA CYS A 69 4.99 -7.35 -3.50
C CYS A 69 5.33 -8.37 -2.39
N GLY A 70 4.90 -8.12 -1.16
CA GLY A 70 5.35 -8.92 -0.01
C GLY A 70 6.87 -8.89 0.14
N ALA A 71 7.53 -10.05 0.10
CA ALA A 71 8.99 -10.15 0.14
C ALA A 71 9.69 -9.84 -1.20
N VAL A 72 8.94 -9.75 -2.31
CA VAL A 72 9.48 -9.52 -3.66
C VAL A 72 9.83 -8.06 -3.86
N ARG A 73 11.03 -7.79 -4.41
CA ARG A 73 11.49 -6.47 -4.82
C ARG A 73 11.76 -6.43 -6.32
N PHE A 74 11.20 -5.42 -7.00
CA PHE A 74 11.46 -5.18 -8.41
C PHE A 74 12.62 -4.20 -8.59
N ASN A 75 13.38 -4.36 -9.68
CA ASN A 75 14.51 -3.50 -10.02
C ASN A 75 14.14 -2.36 -10.99
N ASP A 76 12.97 -2.46 -11.62
CA ASP A 76 12.48 -1.51 -12.62
C ASP A 76 11.18 -0.88 -12.17
N LEU A 77 10.95 0.37 -12.61
CA LEU A 77 9.70 1.10 -12.45
C LEU A 77 9.23 1.62 -13.84
N PRO A 78 8.01 1.28 -14.29
CA PRO A 78 7.02 0.41 -13.62
C PRO A 78 7.54 -1.03 -13.46
N ALA A 79 6.99 -1.74 -12.47
CA ALA A 79 7.35 -3.12 -12.23
C ALA A 79 7.02 -3.99 -13.44
N ASP A 80 7.96 -4.85 -13.86
CA ASP A 80 7.74 -5.84 -14.91
C ASP A 80 7.68 -7.25 -14.27
N PRO A 81 6.48 -7.82 -14.07
CA PRO A 81 6.28 -9.20 -13.64
C PRO A 81 7.08 -10.24 -14.43
N SER A 82 7.36 -9.97 -15.72
CA SER A 82 8.07 -10.88 -16.60
C SER A 82 9.60 -10.81 -16.48
N SER A 83 10.11 -9.89 -15.66
CA SER A 83 11.57 -9.73 -15.41
C SER A 83 12.18 -10.88 -14.60
N PHE A 84 11.36 -11.61 -13.83
CA PHE A 84 11.83 -12.74 -13.03
C PHE A 84 11.87 -14.05 -13.82
N PRO A 85 12.95 -14.85 -13.70
CA PRO A 85 13.01 -16.17 -14.33
C PRO A 85 11.97 -17.13 -13.72
N PRO A 86 11.40 -18.05 -14.51
CA PRO A 86 10.46 -19.05 -13.99
C PRO A 86 11.17 -20.02 -13.02
N LEU A 87 10.41 -20.62 -12.10
CA LEU A 87 10.92 -21.56 -11.09
C LEU A 87 11.70 -22.75 -11.69
N GLY A 88 11.20 -23.29 -12.81
CA GLY A 88 11.93 -24.30 -13.60
C GLY A 88 12.27 -25.57 -12.80
N ASP A 89 13.52 -26.03 -12.90
CA ASP A 89 13.95 -27.29 -12.26
C ASP A 89 13.91 -27.23 -10.72
N VAL A 90 13.98 -26.03 -10.11
CA VAL A 90 13.93 -25.84 -8.65
C VAL A 90 12.60 -26.32 -8.06
N GLU A 91 11.53 -26.35 -8.86
CA GLU A 91 10.22 -26.84 -8.45
C GLU A 91 10.27 -28.28 -7.91
N GLN A 92 11.17 -29.12 -8.43
CA GLN A 92 11.32 -30.51 -7.98
C GLN A 92 11.91 -30.63 -6.57
N ASP A 93 12.59 -29.59 -6.10
CA ASP A 93 13.20 -29.53 -4.77
C ASP A 93 12.27 -28.89 -3.73
N VAL A 94 11.11 -28.37 -4.14
CA VAL A 94 10.12 -27.76 -3.25
C VAL A 94 9.29 -28.84 -2.54
N ASP A 95 9.33 -28.85 -1.22
CA ASP A 95 8.50 -29.72 -0.37
C ASP A 95 7.31 -28.94 0.21
N LEU A 96 6.14 -29.16 -0.39
CA LEU A 96 4.88 -28.58 0.07
C LEU A 96 4.16 -29.45 1.13
N THR A 97 4.72 -30.59 1.56
CA THR A 97 4.10 -31.46 2.57
C THR A 97 3.79 -30.72 3.88
N PRO A 98 4.61 -29.78 4.38
CA PRO A 98 4.29 -29.03 5.60
C PRO A 98 3.05 -28.13 5.47
N VAL A 99 2.61 -27.84 4.24
CA VAL A 99 1.50 -26.93 3.92
C VAL A 99 0.41 -27.61 3.10
N GLU A 100 0.16 -28.91 3.31
CA GLU A 100 -0.86 -29.71 2.58
C GLU A 100 -2.24 -29.04 2.46
N GLY A 101 -2.64 -28.21 3.42
CA GLY A 101 -3.91 -27.47 3.38
C GLY A 101 -3.95 -26.31 2.38
N GLU A 102 -2.80 -25.87 1.89
CA GLU A 102 -2.61 -24.66 1.07
C GLU A 102 -2.06 -25.00 -0.33
N HIS A 103 -2.05 -26.27 -0.74
CA HIS A 103 -1.52 -26.68 -2.06
C HIS A 103 -2.22 -25.95 -3.21
N GLU A 104 -3.53 -25.75 -3.11
CA GLU A 104 -4.30 -25.02 -4.12
C GLU A 104 -3.75 -23.61 -4.36
N PHE A 105 -3.28 -22.92 -3.31
CA PHE A 105 -2.67 -21.60 -3.46
C PHE A 105 -1.41 -21.65 -4.34
N PHE A 106 -0.57 -22.67 -4.19
CA PHE A 106 0.63 -22.81 -5.03
C PHE A 106 0.30 -23.28 -6.45
N GLU A 107 -0.76 -24.07 -6.63
CA GLU A 107 -1.16 -24.62 -7.94
C GLU A 107 -1.85 -23.61 -8.86
N ILE A 108 -2.40 -22.51 -8.35
CA ILE A 108 -3.10 -21.50 -9.16
C ILE A 108 -2.19 -20.37 -9.67
N HIS A 109 -0.89 -20.41 -9.36
CA HIS A 109 0.08 -19.40 -9.76
C HIS A 109 1.23 -20.01 -10.58
N ASP A 110 1.64 -19.28 -11.62
CA ASP A 110 2.94 -19.42 -12.25
C ASP A 110 3.99 -18.77 -11.34
N TRP A 111 4.90 -19.56 -10.77
CA TRP A 111 5.93 -19.08 -9.85
C TRP A 111 7.24 -18.71 -10.56
N HIS A 112 7.77 -17.56 -10.18
CA HIS A 112 9.03 -17.00 -10.66
C HIS A 112 10.00 -16.74 -9.50
N ILE A 113 11.30 -16.87 -9.74
CA ILE A 113 12.34 -16.66 -8.72
C ILE A 113 12.64 -15.16 -8.63
N ALA A 114 12.21 -14.53 -7.53
CA ALA A 114 12.50 -13.13 -7.24
C ALA A 114 13.92 -12.94 -6.68
N SER A 115 14.33 -13.82 -5.77
CA SER A 115 15.69 -13.88 -5.26
C SER A 115 16.02 -15.28 -4.74
N GLU A 116 17.28 -15.68 -4.85
CA GLU A 116 17.76 -16.99 -4.39
C GLU A 116 19.09 -16.81 -3.65
N SER A 117 19.22 -17.50 -2.52
CA SER A 117 20.44 -17.65 -1.74
C SER A 117 20.61 -19.11 -1.31
N ASP A 118 21.65 -19.43 -0.52
CA ASP A 118 21.87 -20.81 -0.06
C ASP A 118 20.77 -21.33 0.89
N ASP A 119 20.15 -20.43 1.67
CA ASP A 119 19.23 -20.76 2.76
C ASP A 119 17.81 -20.24 2.55
N GLU A 120 17.60 -19.34 1.58
CA GLU A 120 16.33 -18.66 1.31
C GLU A 120 16.06 -18.52 -0.18
N LEU A 121 14.81 -18.80 -0.58
CA LEU A 121 14.27 -18.64 -1.92
C LEU A 121 12.98 -17.82 -1.84
N VAL A 122 12.96 -16.67 -2.51
CA VAL A 122 11.78 -15.79 -2.60
C VAL A 122 11.16 -15.95 -3.99
N LEU A 123 9.86 -16.22 -4.02
CA LEU A 123 9.08 -16.44 -5.22
C LEU A 123 8.04 -15.35 -5.41
N PHE A 124 7.80 -15.00 -6.67
CA PHE A 124 6.71 -14.15 -7.13
C PHE A 124 5.72 -14.99 -7.94
N GLY A 125 4.45 -14.96 -7.60
CA GLY A 125 3.39 -15.75 -8.23
C GLY A 125 2.49 -14.89 -9.11
N ILE A 126 2.29 -15.32 -10.36
CA ILE A 126 1.33 -14.73 -11.30
C ILE A 126 0.14 -15.70 -11.44
N PRO A 127 -1.11 -15.30 -11.16
CA PRO A 127 -2.24 -16.21 -11.22
C PRO A 127 -2.53 -16.66 -12.66
N HIS A 128 -2.87 -17.94 -12.83
CA HIS A 128 -3.23 -18.52 -14.14
C HIS A 128 -4.42 -17.81 -14.81
N GLU A 129 -5.38 -17.38 -13.99
CA GLU A 129 -6.56 -16.63 -14.41
C GLU A 129 -6.55 -15.28 -13.69
N GLN A 130 -6.52 -14.20 -14.47
CA GLN A 130 -6.70 -12.85 -13.90
C GLN A 130 -8.19 -12.65 -13.61
N GLU A 131 -8.61 -12.93 -12.37
CA GLU A 131 -9.89 -12.43 -11.88
C GLU A 131 -9.73 -10.92 -11.59
N PHE A 132 -10.53 -10.10 -12.27
CA PHE A 132 -10.42 -8.63 -12.27
C PHE A 132 -10.68 -7.96 -10.90
N GLU A 133 -10.97 -8.72 -9.84
CA GLU A 133 -11.38 -8.20 -8.52
C GLU A 133 -10.47 -8.64 -7.35
N ALA A 134 -9.52 -9.56 -7.53
CA ALA A 134 -8.61 -10.03 -6.47
C ALA A 134 -7.21 -9.39 -6.56
N ALA A 135 -6.42 -9.48 -5.47
CA ALA A 135 -5.01 -9.09 -5.50
C ALA A 135 -4.30 -9.89 -6.62
N PRO A 136 -3.71 -9.22 -7.62
CA PRO A 136 -3.34 -9.87 -8.87
C PRO A 136 -2.09 -10.74 -8.78
N TYR A 137 -1.45 -10.83 -7.60
CA TYR A 137 -0.17 -11.50 -7.43
C TYR A 137 -0.07 -12.22 -6.08
N ALA A 138 0.97 -13.04 -5.97
CA ALA A 138 1.33 -13.74 -4.75
C ALA A 138 2.84 -13.61 -4.49
N ASP A 139 3.23 -13.77 -3.24
CA ASP A 139 4.62 -13.99 -2.86
C ASP A 139 4.76 -15.21 -1.95
N ALA A 140 5.92 -15.85 -1.99
CA ALA A 140 6.29 -16.92 -1.07
C ALA A 140 7.76 -16.84 -0.70
N THR A 141 8.08 -17.09 0.57
CA THR A 141 9.44 -17.26 1.07
C THR A 141 9.63 -18.70 1.51
N LEU A 142 10.57 -19.39 0.89
CA LEU A 142 10.95 -20.77 1.19
C LEU A 142 12.33 -20.77 1.85
N VAL A 143 12.50 -21.63 2.85
CA VAL A 143 13.78 -21.82 3.54
C VAL A 143 14.33 -23.21 3.25
N ARG A 144 15.65 -23.33 3.19
CA ARG A 144 16.30 -24.63 2.97
C ARG A 144 16.16 -25.52 4.21
N GLN A 145 15.61 -26.72 4.06
CA GLN A 145 15.61 -27.76 5.09
C GLN A 145 16.09 -29.07 4.49
N ASP A 146 17.20 -29.60 5.03
CA ASP A 146 17.95 -30.69 4.41
C ASP A 146 18.28 -30.35 2.94
N ASP A 147 17.81 -31.14 1.97
CA ASP A 147 18.05 -30.89 0.55
C ASP A 147 16.87 -30.20 -0.16
N SER A 148 15.78 -29.86 0.56
CA SER A 148 14.54 -29.33 0.00
C SER A 148 14.24 -27.88 0.39
N TRP A 149 13.45 -27.20 -0.45
CA TRP A 149 12.88 -25.88 -0.19
C TRP A 149 11.52 -26.02 0.50
N VAL A 150 11.38 -25.49 1.71
CA VAL A 150 10.15 -25.60 2.50
C VAL A 150 9.52 -24.23 2.67
N PRO A 151 8.23 -24.02 2.34
CA PRO A 151 7.55 -22.76 2.58
C PRO A 151 7.60 -22.33 4.04
N SER A 152 7.96 -21.07 4.27
CA SER A 152 8.03 -20.44 5.59
C SER A 152 7.02 -19.29 5.75
N SER A 153 6.70 -18.62 4.64
CA SER A 153 5.67 -17.57 4.55
C SER A 153 5.13 -17.54 3.11
N TRP A 154 3.85 -17.25 2.93
CA TRP A 154 3.23 -17.05 1.63
C TRP A 154 1.93 -16.27 1.79
N GLY A 155 1.52 -15.59 0.74
CA GLY A 155 0.27 -14.84 0.74
C GLY A 155 0.00 -14.14 -0.59
N GLN A 156 -1.22 -13.63 -0.72
CA GLN A 156 -1.54 -12.70 -1.79
C GLN A 156 -0.84 -11.36 -1.53
N CYS A 157 -0.37 -10.72 -2.60
CA CYS A 157 0.23 -9.41 -2.51
C CYS A 157 -0.22 -8.52 -3.68
N ARG A 158 -0.06 -7.21 -3.48
CA ARG A 158 -0.14 -6.22 -4.54
C ARG A 158 1.24 -5.63 -4.72
N ILE A 159 1.54 -5.20 -5.94
CA ILE A 159 2.76 -4.45 -6.17
C ILE A 159 2.48 -3.02 -5.75
N ASP A 160 3.15 -2.57 -4.69
CA ASP A 160 3.10 -1.20 -4.19
C ASP A 160 4.41 -0.48 -4.52
N VAL A 161 4.33 0.81 -4.89
CA VAL A 161 5.49 1.67 -5.13
C VAL A 161 5.73 2.54 -3.91
N SER A 162 6.93 2.46 -3.34
CA SER A 162 7.32 3.16 -2.12
C SER A 162 8.74 3.74 -2.22
N ALA A 163 9.14 4.50 -1.20
CA ALA A 163 10.51 4.98 -1.01
C ALA A 163 10.91 4.77 0.46
N GLU A 164 12.20 4.48 0.71
CA GLU A 164 12.70 4.26 2.06
C GLU A 164 12.45 5.48 2.95
N GLY A 165 11.80 5.27 4.11
CA GLY A 165 11.47 6.37 5.04
C GLY A 165 10.24 7.19 4.65
N TRP A 166 9.55 6.83 3.57
CA TRP A 166 8.32 7.49 3.09
C TRP A 166 7.12 6.54 3.14
N GLY A 167 5.95 7.07 3.51
CA GLY A 167 4.68 6.47 3.16
C GLY A 167 4.26 6.90 1.75
N HIS A 168 3.24 6.24 1.19
CA HIS A 168 2.59 6.69 -0.03
C HIS A 168 1.13 7.11 0.24
N ALA A 169 0.62 7.94 -0.65
CA ALA A 169 -0.77 8.35 -0.69
C ALA A 169 -1.40 7.92 -2.02
N ARG A 170 -2.69 7.59 -1.96
CA ARG A 170 -3.54 7.44 -3.13
C ARG A 170 -4.24 8.76 -3.40
N PHE A 171 -4.71 8.96 -4.63
CA PHE A 171 -5.41 10.20 -4.97
C PHE A 171 -6.50 10.02 -6.01
N VAL A 172 -7.43 10.99 -6.06
CA VAL A 172 -8.32 11.26 -7.20
C VAL A 172 -8.04 12.65 -7.75
N LEU A 173 -8.40 12.89 -9.02
CA LEU A 173 -8.47 14.25 -9.52
C LEU A 173 -9.47 15.06 -8.70
N ASP A 174 -9.14 16.32 -8.40
CA ASP A 174 -10.00 17.13 -7.53
C ASP A 174 -11.39 17.32 -8.17
N PRO A 175 -12.49 16.86 -7.52
CA PRO A 175 -13.84 17.00 -8.06
C PRO A 175 -14.29 18.46 -8.21
N ASP A 176 -13.69 19.39 -7.47
CA ASP A 176 -14.04 20.82 -7.50
C ASP A 176 -13.22 21.60 -8.54
N VAL A 177 -12.21 20.98 -9.16
CA VAL A 177 -11.31 21.61 -10.14
C VAL A 177 -11.22 20.75 -11.41
N GLU A 178 -11.83 21.23 -12.50
CA GLU A 178 -11.68 20.61 -13.82
C GLU A 178 -10.23 20.73 -14.32
N PRO A 179 -9.55 19.62 -14.69
CA PRO A 179 -8.19 19.69 -15.24
C PRO A 179 -8.15 20.50 -16.53
N ASP A 180 -7.32 21.55 -16.56
CA ASP A 180 -7.10 22.35 -17.76
C ASP A 180 -6.04 21.68 -18.65
N PRO A 181 -6.36 21.29 -19.90
CA PRO A 181 -5.41 20.66 -20.82
C PRO A 181 -4.22 21.56 -21.17
N SER A 182 -4.30 22.87 -20.96
CA SER A 182 -3.20 23.81 -21.16
C SER A 182 -2.32 24.03 -19.91
N SER A 183 -2.75 23.51 -18.75
CA SER A 183 -2.02 23.65 -17.48
C SER A 183 -0.88 22.65 -17.36
N VAL A 184 0.21 23.09 -16.71
CA VAL A 184 1.31 22.24 -16.24
C VAL A 184 1.11 21.80 -14.79
N SER A 185 -0.07 22.01 -14.22
CA SER A 185 -0.43 21.53 -12.88
C SER A 185 -1.76 20.78 -12.89
N VAL A 186 -1.87 19.80 -11.98
CA VAL A 186 -3.07 19.00 -11.76
C VAL A 186 -3.45 19.08 -10.29
N ALA A 187 -4.69 19.48 -10.01
CA ALA A 187 -5.25 19.47 -8.66
C ALA A 187 -5.79 18.06 -8.33
N VAL A 188 -5.44 17.55 -7.16
CA VAL A 188 -5.88 16.25 -6.65
C VAL A 188 -6.36 16.35 -5.21
N GLN A 189 -7.24 15.42 -4.82
CA GLN A 189 -7.46 15.07 -3.42
C GLN A 189 -6.75 13.75 -3.15
N ALA A 190 -5.86 13.76 -2.17
CA ALA A 190 -5.05 12.61 -1.78
C ALA A 190 -5.33 12.19 -0.34
N TRP A 191 -5.01 10.95 0.00
CA TRP A 191 -5.10 10.41 1.35
C TRP A 191 -3.97 9.41 1.56
N GLU A 192 -3.39 9.43 2.76
CA GLU A 192 -2.33 8.51 3.13
C GLU A 192 -2.87 7.08 3.25
N VAL A 193 -2.08 6.12 2.78
CA VAL A 193 -2.38 4.69 2.99
C VAL A 193 -1.80 4.21 4.33
N ALA A 194 -0.63 4.71 4.70
CA ALA A 194 0.01 4.39 5.98
C ALA A 194 -0.80 4.99 7.15
N CYS A 195 -0.82 4.30 8.29
CA CYS A 195 -1.55 4.76 9.47
C CYS A 195 -1.01 6.11 9.97
N ALA A 196 -1.91 7.09 10.13
CA ALA A 196 -1.55 8.45 10.57
C ALA A 196 -2.40 8.94 11.76
N SER A 197 -2.99 8.04 12.55
CA SER A 197 -3.82 8.38 13.71
C SER A 197 -4.95 9.39 13.42
N GLY A 198 -5.52 9.33 12.21
CA GLY A 198 -6.60 10.24 11.80
C GLY A 198 -6.14 11.66 11.48
N GLN A 199 -4.84 11.87 11.22
CA GLN A 199 -4.28 13.19 10.92
C GLN A 199 -3.92 13.29 9.44
N ALA A 200 -4.23 14.44 8.85
CA ALA A 200 -3.71 14.83 7.55
C ALA A 200 -2.18 15.04 7.63
N PRO A 201 -1.46 15.18 6.51
CA PRO A 201 -0.02 15.46 6.52
C PRO A 201 0.34 16.92 6.85
N ASP A 202 -0.45 17.58 7.71
CA ASP A 202 -0.20 18.96 8.12
C ASP A 202 1.16 19.08 8.83
N GLY A 203 2.06 19.87 8.24
CA GLY A 203 3.42 20.06 8.75
C GLY A 203 4.38 18.90 8.51
N ARG A 204 3.97 17.90 7.71
CA ARG A 204 4.81 16.82 7.17
C ARG A 204 5.10 17.08 5.70
N GLU A 205 6.22 16.55 5.22
CA GLU A 205 6.56 16.71 3.81
C GLU A 205 5.66 15.82 2.92
N VAL A 206 5.12 16.40 1.84
CA VAL A 206 4.37 15.69 0.78
C VAL A 206 5.09 15.92 -0.54
N ARG A 207 5.40 14.85 -1.25
CA ARG A 207 6.23 14.89 -2.45
C ARG A 207 5.59 14.09 -3.60
N PRO A 208 4.94 14.75 -4.57
CA PRO A 208 4.53 14.09 -5.81
C PRO A 208 5.75 13.76 -6.67
N VAL A 209 5.76 12.58 -7.28
CA VAL A 209 6.79 12.11 -8.21
C VAL A 209 6.11 11.65 -9.50
N VAL A 210 6.44 12.31 -10.62
CA VAL A 210 5.99 11.90 -11.95
C VAL A 210 6.92 10.79 -12.44
N LEU A 211 6.43 9.54 -12.44
CA LEU A 211 7.21 8.38 -12.87
C LEU A 211 7.43 8.33 -14.37
N SER A 212 6.36 8.60 -15.11
CA SER A 212 6.36 8.59 -16.56
C SER A 212 5.40 9.64 -17.10
N GLN A 213 5.81 10.24 -18.19
CA GLN A 213 5.05 11.24 -18.90
C GLN A 213 5.27 11.03 -20.40
N ASP A 214 4.22 10.69 -21.12
CA ASP A 214 4.25 10.50 -22.57
C ASP A 214 3.12 11.28 -23.26
N ALA A 215 2.89 11.00 -24.54
CA ALA A 215 1.90 11.72 -25.34
C ALA A 215 0.43 11.43 -24.94
N ILE A 216 0.18 10.36 -24.19
CA ILE A 216 -1.18 9.89 -23.86
C ILE A 216 -1.43 9.72 -22.36
N SER A 217 -0.39 9.72 -21.53
CA SER A 217 -0.51 9.42 -20.11
C SER A 217 0.52 10.14 -19.23
N VAL A 218 0.15 10.31 -17.96
CA VAL A 218 1.00 10.78 -16.86
C VAL A 218 0.79 9.85 -15.68
N SER A 219 1.86 9.24 -15.19
CA SER A 219 1.83 8.32 -14.03
C SER A 219 2.49 8.97 -12.84
N ILE A 220 1.78 9.03 -11.71
CA ILE A 220 2.20 9.79 -10.54
C ILE A 220 2.17 8.91 -9.29
N VAL A 221 3.18 9.04 -8.44
CA VAL A 221 3.21 8.53 -7.07
C VAL A 221 3.24 9.73 -6.12
N VAL A 222 2.46 9.69 -5.04
CA VAL A 222 2.53 10.71 -3.99
C VAL A 222 3.18 10.10 -2.76
N LEU A 223 4.32 10.64 -2.35
CA LEU A 223 5.03 10.26 -1.13
C LEU A 223 4.67 11.20 0.01
N VAL A 224 4.58 10.67 1.23
CA VAL A 224 4.27 11.43 2.43
C VAL A 224 5.21 11.04 3.56
N GLU A 225 5.83 12.03 4.22
CA GLU A 225 6.66 11.79 5.40
C GLU A 225 5.78 11.14 6.49
N PRO A 226 6.16 9.97 7.05
CA PRO A 226 5.31 9.26 8.00
C PRO A 226 5.17 9.99 9.33
N VAL A 227 4.11 9.69 10.08
CA VAL A 227 3.96 10.14 11.47
C VAL A 227 5.06 9.53 12.33
N ARG A 228 5.68 10.34 13.19
CA ARG A 228 6.71 9.86 14.13
C ARG A 228 6.05 9.16 15.33
N GLY A 229 6.57 7.99 15.68
CA GLY A 229 6.12 7.21 16.84
C GLY A 229 5.04 6.19 16.48
N ASP A 230 4.31 5.71 17.49
CA ASP A 230 3.24 4.73 17.29
C ASP A 230 2.02 5.43 16.70
N ALA A 231 1.70 5.13 15.44
CA ALA A 231 0.51 5.62 14.75
C ALA A 231 -0.59 4.54 14.74
N GLU A 232 -1.83 4.95 14.95
CA GLU A 232 -3.02 4.09 14.88
C GLU A 232 -3.72 4.28 13.54
N CYS A 233 -4.60 3.33 13.18
CA CYS A 233 -5.27 3.28 11.88
C CYS A 233 -6.79 3.55 11.98
N PRO A 234 -7.27 4.72 12.47
CA PRO A 234 -8.70 5.03 12.48
C PRO A 234 -9.23 5.47 11.10
N GLY A 235 -8.43 5.34 10.03
CA GLY A 235 -8.61 5.99 8.73
C GLY A 235 -7.87 7.34 8.68
N ASN A 236 -7.56 7.83 7.48
CA ASN A 236 -6.84 9.08 7.27
C ASN A 236 -7.74 10.10 6.53
N PRO A 237 -7.81 11.37 6.97
CA PRO A 237 -8.54 12.39 6.25
C PRO A 237 -7.87 12.71 4.89
N SER A 238 -8.68 13.07 3.89
CA SER A 238 -8.15 13.56 2.62
C SER A 238 -7.53 14.96 2.76
N PHE A 239 -6.63 15.29 1.84
CA PHE A 239 -5.99 16.60 1.73
C PHE A 239 -5.85 17.02 0.26
N SER A 240 -5.93 18.33 0.00
CA SER A 240 -5.73 18.89 -1.34
C SER A 240 -4.23 18.97 -1.66
N LEU A 241 -3.87 18.61 -2.90
CA LEU A 241 -2.50 18.66 -3.39
C LEU A 241 -2.51 19.16 -4.85
N GLU A 242 -1.61 20.10 -5.16
CA GLU A 242 -1.33 20.50 -6.54
C GLU A 242 -0.03 19.82 -7.00
N ILE A 243 -0.09 19.14 -8.14
CA ILE A 243 1.03 18.37 -8.69
C ILE A 243 1.52 19.08 -9.95
N GLU A 244 2.78 19.52 -9.94
CA GLU A 244 3.44 20.11 -11.11
C GLU A 244 3.91 19.01 -12.09
N LEU A 245 3.74 19.28 -13.38
CA LEU A 245 4.12 18.43 -14.52
C LEU A 245 5.22 19.10 -15.33
N ASP A 246 5.99 18.30 -16.06
CA ASP A 246 7.06 18.82 -16.94
C ASP A 246 6.49 19.48 -18.21
N GLU A 247 5.29 19.09 -18.64
CA GLU A 247 4.61 19.64 -19.82
C GLU A 247 3.10 19.78 -19.55
N ALA A 248 2.41 20.56 -20.39
CA ALA A 248 0.97 20.80 -20.26
C ALA A 248 0.14 19.52 -20.38
N LEU A 249 -0.84 19.30 -19.50
CA LEU A 249 -1.62 18.07 -19.36
C LEU A 249 -2.18 17.53 -20.70
N GLY A 250 -2.63 18.40 -21.59
CA GLY A 250 -3.20 18.03 -22.88
C GLY A 250 -4.40 17.09 -22.73
N GLU A 251 -4.48 16.09 -23.60
CA GLU A 251 -5.51 15.03 -23.54
C GLU A 251 -5.03 13.79 -22.76
N ARG A 252 -3.94 13.91 -22.00
CA ARG A 252 -3.30 12.77 -21.32
C ARG A 252 -4.17 12.28 -20.18
N SER A 253 -4.23 10.96 -20.02
CA SER A 253 -4.86 10.33 -18.87
C SER A 253 -3.92 10.37 -17.66
N VAL A 254 -4.44 10.71 -16.49
CA VAL A 254 -3.70 10.69 -15.23
C VAL A 254 -3.87 9.33 -14.57
N PHE A 255 -2.76 8.75 -14.10
CA PHE A 255 -2.71 7.48 -13.40
C PHE A 255 -2.06 7.65 -12.03
N ASP A 256 -2.66 7.01 -11.03
CA ASP A 256 -2.04 6.77 -9.74
C ASP A 256 -1.22 5.48 -9.83
N ALA A 257 0.09 5.64 -9.80
CA ALA A 257 1.06 4.57 -9.95
C ALA A 257 1.64 4.12 -8.59
N SER A 258 0.94 4.40 -7.49
CA SER A 258 1.28 3.83 -6.17
C SER A 258 1.06 2.32 -6.11
N THR A 259 0.31 1.75 -7.05
CA THR A 259 0.03 0.30 -7.16
C THR A 259 0.15 -0.18 -8.61
N GLU A 260 0.45 -1.47 -8.85
CA GLU A 260 0.35 -2.11 -10.18
C GLU A 260 -0.85 -3.09 -10.24
N PRO A 261 -1.71 -3.02 -11.27
CA PRO A 261 -1.68 -2.04 -12.36
C PRO A 261 -1.99 -0.61 -11.90
N ALA A 262 -1.32 0.36 -12.52
CA ALA A 262 -1.57 1.77 -12.23
C ALA A 262 -3.05 2.13 -12.45
N LEU A 263 -3.63 2.84 -11.48
CA LEU A 263 -5.06 3.14 -11.45
C LEU A 263 -5.35 4.41 -12.24
N LYS A 264 -6.12 4.30 -13.32
CA LYS A 264 -6.59 5.46 -14.08
C LYS A 264 -7.48 6.33 -13.18
N ARG A 265 -7.18 7.64 -13.12
CA ARG A 265 -7.96 8.63 -12.38
C ARG A 265 -8.76 9.51 -13.35
N PRO A 266 -10.04 9.18 -13.64
CA PRO A 266 -10.87 9.97 -14.54
C PRO A 266 -11.34 11.27 -13.89
N TRP A 267 -11.68 12.26 -14.72
CA TRP A 267 -12.43 13.44 -14.31
C TRP A 267 -13.76 13.52 -15.09
N PRO A 268 -14.91 13.76 -14.43
CA PRO A 268 -15.07 13.82 -12.98
C PRO A 268 -14.75 12.47 -12.31
N PRO A 269 -14.30 12.46 -11.03
CA PRO A 269 -14.06 11.22 -10.30
C PRO A 269 -15.32 10.35 -10.25
N THR A 270 -15.15 9.03 -10.38
CA THR A 270 -16.26 8.08 -10.21
C THR A 270 -16.52 7.81 -8.73
N GLU A 271 -17.73 7.38 -8.38
CA GLU A 271 -18.03 6.90 -7.01
C GLU A 271 -17.06 5.79 -6.59
N SER A 272 -16.71 4.87 -7.50
CA SER A 272 -15.71 3.84 -7.22
C SER A 272 -14.30 4.40 -6.95
N SER A 273 -13.93 5.52 -7.58
CA SER A 273 -12.63 6.16 -7.34
C SER A 273 -12.59 6.83 -5.97
N LEU A 274 -13.72 7.41 -5.53
CA LEU A 274 -13.88 8.03 -4.22
C LEU A 274 -14.08 7.02 -3.09
N LEU A 275 -14.53 5.79 -3.40
CA LEU A 275 -14.64 4.71 -2.42
C LEU A 275 -13.36 3.87 -2.31
N SER A 276 -12.42 4.04 -3.26
CA SER A 276 -11.10 3.39 -3.21
C SER A 276 -10.17 3.93 -2.11
N ASP A 277 -10.73 4.69 -1.16
CA ASP A 277 -10.16 5.30 0.05
C ASP A 277 -9.43 4.33 1.00
N GLY A 278 -9.27 3.05 0.63
CA GLY A 278 -8.53 2.06 1.41
C GLY A 278 -9.22 1.65 2.71
N MET A 279 -10.55 1.84 2.82
CA MET A 279 -11.32 1.49 4.02
C MET A 279 -12.19 0.23 3.88
N ASP A 280 -12.31 -0.35 2.67
CA ASP A 280 -13.14 -1.54 2.42
C ASP A 280 -12.33 -2.85 2.27
N GLU A 281 -11.07 -2.89 2.72
CA GLU A 281 -10.26 -4.13 2.76
C GLU A 281 -9.99 -4.61 4.18
#